data_AF-A0A9E1TA28-F1
#
_entry.id   AF-A0A9E1TA28-F1
#
_cell.length_a   1.000
_cell.length_b   1.000
_cell.length_c   1.000
_cell.angle_alpha   90.00
_cell.angle_beta   90.00
_cell.angle_gamma   90.00
#
_symmetry.space_group_name_H-M   'P 1'
#
loop_
_entity.id
_entity.type
_entity.pdbx_description
1 polymer ?
#
loop_
_entity_poly.entity_id
_entity_poly.type
_entity_poly.pdbx_seq_one_letter_code
_entity_poly.pdbx_strand_id
1 'polypeptide(L)'
;MSAFDEDLFLKGLEQRKATLGAEYVEKNLAAADEFTRPFQETMTAWCWGFGWGDDAIDAKTRSMMNLSMIGALGKMHEWEIHCRGAINNGVTQDEIRAIIHVIGIYCGVPQALECFRVARKVLEDA
;
A
#
# COMPACT_ATOMS: atom_id res chain seq x y z
N MET A 1 17.20 -19.68 15.92
CA MET A 1 17.42 -18.68 14.86
C MET A 1 16.31 -17.66 15.03
N SER A 2 16.63 -16.40 15.28
CA SER A 2 15.62 -15.34 15.26
C SER A 2 15.02 -15.29 13.86
N ALA A 3 13.69 -15.37 13.73
CA ALA A 3 13.00 -15.13 12.46
C ALA A 3 12.97 -13.63 12.09
N PHE A 4 13.50 -12.78 12.96
CA PHE A 4 13.61 -11.34 12.80
C PHE A 4 14.96 -10.97 12.20
N ASP A 5 14.92 -10.43 10.99
CA ASP A 5 16.04 -9.79 10.30
C ASP A 5 15.93 -8.27 10.54
N GLU A 6 16.82 -7.75 11.38
CA GLU A 6 16.78 -6.35 11.83
C GLU A 6 17.07 -5.37 10.69
N ASP A 7 17.98 -5.71 9.78
CA ASP A 7 18.33 -4.86 8.64
C ASP A 7 17.14 -4.74 7.67
N LEU A 8 16.49 -5.86 7.36
CA LEU A 8 15.26 -5.84 6.55
C LEU A 8 14.12 -5.10 7.27
N PHE A 9 14.00 -5.25 8.58
CA PHE A 9 12.99 -4.53 9.34
C PHE A 9 13.22 -3.01 9.29
N LEU A 10 14.44 -2.54 9.50
CA LEU A 10 14.76 -1.10 9.48
C LEU A 10 14.54 -0.51 8.08
N LYS A 11 15.01 -1.19 7.03
CA LYS A 11 14.71 -0.81 5.63
C LYS A 11 13.21 -0.80 5.36
N GLY A 12 12.50 -1.83 5.83
CA GLY A 12 11.06 -1.94 5.65
C GLY A 12 10.29 -0.84 6.36
N LEU A 13 10.74 -0.44 7.55
CA LEU A 13 10.14 0.66 8.30
C LEU A 13 10.27 1.98 7.55
N GLU A 14 11.45 2.25 6.96
CA GLU A 14 11.68 3.43 6.12
C GLU A 14 10.72 3.45 4.91
N GLN A 15 10.69 2.37 4.12
CA GLN A 15 9.84 2.28 2.92
C GLN A 15 8.35 2.39 3.27
N ARG A 16 7.92 1.73 4.35
CA ARG A 16 6.54 1.76 4.84
C ARG A 16 6.12 3.17 5.26
N LYS A 17 6.99 3.90 5.97
CA LYS A 17 6.73 5.29 6.38
C LYS A 17 6.71 6.24 5.19
N ALA A 18 7.64 6.08 4.25
CA ALA A 18 7.68 6.89 3.04
C ALA A 18 6.39 6.77 2.21
N THR A 19 5.87 5.53 2.08
CA THR A 19 4.65 5.28 1.31
C THR A 19 3.39 5.62 2.09
N LEU A 20 3.17 5.03 3.27
CA LEU A 20 1.91 5.13 4.01
C LEU A 20 1.81 6.34 4.95
N GLY A 21 2.90 7.09 5.11
CA GLY A 21 3.00 8.20 6.04
C GLY A 21 3.50 7.77 7.42
N ALA A 22 4.43 8.55 7.99
CA ALA A 22 5.08 8.22 9.26
C ALA A 22 4.08 8.09 10.42
N GLU A 23 3.15 9.04 10.55
CA GLU A 23 2.14 9.06 11.62
C GLU A 23 1.27 7.80 11.62
N TYR A 24 0.80 7.38 10.44
CA TYR A 24 -0.01 6.17 10.31
C TYR A 24 0.78 4.93 10.77
N VAL A 25 2.03 4.79 10.32
CA VAL A 25 2.86 3.62 10.64
C VAL A 25 3.22 3.59 12.13
N GLU A 26 3.58 4.73 12.71
CA GLU A 26 3.92 4.85 14.13
C GLU A 26 2.72 4.53 15.01
N LYS A 27 1.53 5.02 14.66
CA LYS A 27 0.29 4.66 15.36
C LYS A 27 0.01 3.16 15.32
N ASN A 28 0.20 2.51 14.16
CA ASN A 28 0.00 1.07 14.02
C ASN A 28 0.99 0.26 14.87
N LEU A 29 2.27 0.65 14.89
CA LEU A 29 3.30 -0.04 15.67
C LEU A 29 3.12 0.18 17.18
N ALA A 30 2.71 1.39 17.60
CA ALA A 30 2.41 1.69 18.99
C ALA A 30 1.21 0.90 19.52
N ALA A 31 0.22 0.63 18.66
CA ALA A 31 -0.96 -0.16 18.99
C ALA A 31 -0.71 -1.69 18.95
N ALA A 32 0.47 -2.14 18.50
CA ALA A 32 0.76 -3.57 18.38
C ALA A 32 0.96 -4.22 19.76
N ASP A 33 0.12 -5.20 20.07
CA ASP A 33 0.14 -6.02 21.27
C ASP A 33 0.87 -7.36 21.05
N GLU A 34 0.90 -8.23 22.06
CA GLU A 34 1.51 -9.56 21.96
C GLU A 34 0.92 -10.41 20.82
N PHE A 35 -0.36 -10.21 20.50
CA PHE A 35 -1.05 -10.94 19.44
C PHE A 35 -0.63 -10.48 18.03
N THR A 36 -0.46 -9.17 17.83
CA THR A 36 -0.22 -8.59 16.50
C THR A 36 1.24 -8.26 16.20
N ARG A 37 2.06 -8.02 17.23
CA ARG A 37 3.45 -7.56 17.08
C ARG A 37 4.33 -8.50 16.26
N PRO A 38 4.36 -9.83 16.49
CA PRO A 38 5.20 -10.72 15.69
C PRO A 38 4.86 -10.68 14.19
N PHE A 39 3.59 -10.52 13.86
CA PHE A 39 3.14 -10.37 12.48
C PHE A 39 3.51 -9.01 11.91
N GLN A 40 3.34 -7.92 12.66
CA GLN A 40 3.73 -6.58 12.21
C GLN A 40 5.24 -6.48 11.92
N GLU A 41 6.08 -7.08 12.76
CA GLU A 41 7.53 -7.12 12.57
C GLU A 41 7.90 -7.90 11.30
N THR A 42 7.38 -9.12 11.16
CA THR A 42 7.64 -9.98 10.00
C THR A 42 7.13 -9.36 8.70
N MET A 43 5.91 -8.81 8.71
CA MET A 43 5.32 -8.13 7.56
C MET A 43 6.09 -6.87 7.19
N THR A 44 6.59 -6.11 8.17
CA THR A 44 7.43 -4.94 7.91
C THR A 44 8.74 -5.36 7.24
N ALA A 45 9.45 -6.36 7.76
CA ALA A 45 10.69 -6.84 7.15
C ALA A 45 10.47 -7.44 5.75
N TRP A 46 9.48 -8.33 5.60
CA TRP A 46 9.28 -9.05 4.34
C TRP A 46 8.58 -8.22 3.27
N CYS A 47 7.40 -7.66 3.56
CA CYS A 47 6.65 -6.92 2.55
C CYS A 47 7.39 -5.62 2.21
N TRP A 48 7.85 -4.87 3.20
CA TRP A 48 8.41 -3.54 2.95
C TRP A 48 9.93 -3.55 2.75
N GLY A 49 10.67 -4.31 3.56
CA GLY A 49 12.13 -4.38 3.46
C GLY A 49 12.58 -5.12 2.21
N PHE A 50 12.08 -6.33 2.01
CA PHE A 50 12.37 -7.13 0.82
C PHE A 50 11.52 -6.70 -0.39
N GLY A 51 10.20 -6.65 -0.24
CA GLY A 51 9.30 -6.38 -1.37
C GLY A 51 9.37 -4.94 -1.90
N TRP A 52 9.06 -3.96 -1.06
CA TRP A 52 9.10 -2.54 -1.45
C TRP A 52 10.51 -1.97 -1.55
N GLY A 53 11.49 -2.57 -0.85
CA GLY A 53 12.89 -2.19 -0.93
C GLY A 53 13.63 -2.72 -2.17
N ASP A 54 12.96 -3.40 -3.09
CA ASP A 54 13.55 -3.76 -4.38
C ASP A 54 13.56 -2.54 -5.33
N ASP A 55 14.75 -2.02 -5.61
CA ASP A 55 14.95 -0.80 -6.38
C ASP A 55 14.81 -1.00 -7.91
N ALA A 56 14.55 -2.23 -8.37
CA ALA A 56 14.32 -2.50 -9.79
C ALA A 56 13.03 -1.86 -10.34
N ILE A 57 12.06 -1.55 -9.46
CA ILE A 57 10.82 -0.84 -9.79
C ILE A 57 10.68 0.33 -8.82
N ASP A 58 10.60 1.54 -9.37
CA ASP A 58 10.45 2.75 -8.58
C ASP A 58 9.13 2.79 -7.79
N ALA A 59 9.10 3.58 -6.72
CA ALA A 59 8.00 3.63 -5.77
C ALA A 59 6.65 4.03 -6.41
N LYS A 60 6.67 4.91 -7.43
CA LYS A 60 5.46 5.34 -8.14
C LYS A 60 4.89 4.19 -8.95
N THR A 61 5.72 3.57 -9.80
CA THR A 61 5.32 2.41 -10.61
C THR A 61 4.84 1.25 -9.75
N ARG A 62 5.55 0.96 -8.65
CA ARG A 62 5.17 -0.07 -7.68
C ARG A 62 3.80 0.18 -7.06
N SER A 63 3.51 1.42 -6.67
CA SER A 63 2.18 1.80 -6.17
C SER A 63 1.08 1.59 -7.21
N MET A 64 1.32 1.93 -8.48
CA MET A 64 0.35 1.72 -9.56
C MET A 64 0.03 0.23 -9.77
N MET A 65 1.07 -0.62 -9.75
CA MET A 65 0.92 -2.08 -9.81
C MET A 65 0.13 -2.61 -8.60
N ASN A 66 0.48 -2.15 -7.41
CA ASN A 66 -0.18 -2.57 -6.17
C ASN A 66 -1.68 -2.19 -6.16
N LEU A 67 -2.04 -0.98 -6.59
CA LEU A 67 -3.44 -0.58 -6.73
C LEU A 67 -4.21 -1.46 -7.71
N SER A 68 -3.59 -1.85 -8.81
CA SER A 68 -4.20 -2.75 -9.79
C SER A 68 -4.46 -4.12 -9.17
N MET A 69 -3.49 -4.68 -8.44
CA MET A 69 -3.59 -5.99 -7.80
C MET A 69 -4.62 -6.02 -6.66
N ILE A 70 -4.55 -5.07 -5.73
CA ILE A 70 -5.50 -4.99 -4.60
C ILE A 70 -6.92 -4.68 -5.12
N GLY A 71 -7.01 -3.86 -6.17
CA GLY A 71 -8.25 -3.51 -6.84
C GLY A 71 -8.91 -4.75 -7.46
N ALA A 72 -8.14 -5.57 -8.16
CA ALA A 72 -8.60 -6.84 -8.72
C ALA A 72 -9.08 -7.83 -7.64
N LEU A 73 -8.45 -7.83 -6.47
CA LEU A 73 -8.82 -8.69 -5.34
C LEU A 73 -10.06 -8.21 -4.56
N GLY A 74 -10.59 -7.02 -4.85
CA GLY A 74 -11.75 -6.48 -4.14
C GLY A 74 -11.46 -6.06 -2.69
N LYS A 75 -10.19 -5.90 -2.29
CA LYS A 75 -9.80 -5.61 -0.90
C LYS A 75 -9.79 -4.11 -0.62
N MET A 76 -10.98 -3.51 -0.58
CA MET A 76 -11.15 -2.06 -0.59
C MET A 76 -10.61 -1.31 0.64
N HIS A 77 -10.53 -1.96 1.80
CA HIS A 77 -9.89 -1.35 2.98
C HIS A 77 -8.40 -1.09 2.73
N GLU A 78 -7.68 -2.11 2.26
CA GLU A 78 -6.26 -1.99 1.87
C GLU A 78 -6.10 -1.09 0.65
N TRP A 79 -7.05 -1.14 -0.29
CA TRP A 79 -7.00 -0.29 -1.48
C TRP A 79 -7.07 1.19 -1.11
N GLU A 80 -7.91 1.57 -0.15
CA GLU A 80 -7.99 2.96 0.35
C GLU A 80 -6.64 3.42 0.92
N ILE A 81 -6.02 2.60 1.77
CA ILE A 81 -4.73 2.88 2.41
C ILE A 81 -3.64 3.06 1.35
N HIS A 82 -3.57 2.13 0.39
CA HIS A 82 -2.58 2.19 -0.67
C HIS A 82 -2.88 3.24 -1.74
N CYS A 83 -4.11 3.71 -1.88
CA CYS A 83 -4.44 4.84 -2.75
C CYS A 83 -3.85 6.14 -2.20
N ARG A 84 -3.96 6.37 -0.89
CA ARG A 84 -3.26 7.47 -0.20
C ARG A 84 -1.74 7.34 -0.37
N GLY A 85 -1.20 6.14 -0.17
CA GLY A 85 0.23 5.89 -0.37
C GLY A 85 0.71 6.06 -1.81
N ALA A 86 -0.13 5.75 -2.79
CA ALA A 86 0.18 5.99 -4.20
C ALA A 86 0.31 7.49 -4.49
N ILE A 87 -0.57 8.32 -3.93
CA ILE A 87 -0.48 9.79 -4.05
C ILE A 87 0.81 10.32 -3.42
N ASN A 88 1.19 9.83 -2.24
CA ASN A 88 2.46 10.18 -1.59
C ASN A 88 3.68 9.84 -2.47
N ASN A 89 3.61 8.74 -3.21
CA ASN A 89 4.64 8.33 -4.17
C ASN A 89 4.53 9.05 -5.53
N GLY A 90 3.66 10.05 -5.69
CA GLY A 90 3.55 10.87 -6.89
C GLY A 90 2.64 10.30 -7.98
N VAL A 91 1.77 9.34 -7.67
CA VAL A 91 0.71 8.90 -8.59
C VAL A 91 -0.38 9.97 -8.65
N THR A 92 -0.64 10.46 -9.86
CA THR A 92 -1.62 11.52 -10.13
C THR A 92 -3.05 10.99 -10.16
N GLN A 93 -4.03 11.89 -10.01
CA GLN A 93 -5.44 11.56 -10.16
C GLN A 93 -5.76 10.93 -11.53
N ASP A 94 -5.12 11.40 -12.60
CA ASP A 94 -5.32 10.87 -13.95
C ASP A 94 -4.77 9.43 -14.08
N GLU A 95 -3.63 9.13 -13.46
CA GLU A 95 -3.07 7.78 -13.41
C GLU A 95 -3.94 6.84 -12.56
N ILE A 96 -4.48 7.30 -11.43
CA ILE A 96 -5.44 6.53 -10.61
C ILE A 96 -6.68 6.20 -11.44
N ARG A 97 -7.24 7.17 -12.17
CA ARG A 97 -8.38 6.93 -13.07
C ARG A 97 -8.04 5.88 -14.13
N ALA A 98 -6.85 5.94 -14.73
CA ALA A 98 -6.40 4.96 -15.71
C ALA A 98 -6.27 3.55 -15.12
N ILE A 99 -5.74 3.41 -13.90
CA ILE A 99 -5.67 2.14 -13.18
C ILE A 99 -7.07 1.56 -12.97
N ILE A 100 -8.04 2.38 -12.55
CA ILE A 100 -9.43 1.95 -12.34
C ILE A 100 -10.08 1.50 -13.65
N HIS A 101 -9.75 2.14 -14.79
CA HIS A 101 -10.21 1.64 -16.09
C HIS A 101 -9.69 0.23 -16.39
N VAL A 102 -8.40 -0.04 -16.13
CA VAL A 102 -7.82 -1.39 -16.30
C VAL A 102 -8.56 -2.40 -15.41
N ILE A 103 -8.79 -2.06 -14.14
CA ILE A 103 -9.57 -2.91 -13.22
C ILE A 103 -10.99 -3.15 -13.79
N GLY A 104 -11.65 -2.13 -14.32
CA GLY A 104 -12.99 -2.28 -14.92
C GLY A 104 -13.01 -3.20 -16.14
N ILE A 105 -11.98 -3.14 -16.97
CA ILE A 105 -11.84 -3.95 -18.18
C ILE A 105 -11.62 -5.43 -17.83
N TYR A 106 -10.75 -5.73 -16.88
CA TYR A 106 -10.33 -7.11 -16.59
C TYR A 106 -11.03 -7.76 -15.40
N CYS A 107 -11.56 -6.96 -14.46
CA CYS A 107 -12.23 -7.43 -13.24
C CYS A 107 -13.71 -7.04 -13.18
N GLY A 108 -14.20 -6.30 -14.18
CA GLY A 108 -15.62 -5.96 -14.34
C GLY A 108 -16.00 -4.59 -13.77
N VAL A 109 -17.05 -4.01 -14.36
CA VAL A 109 -17.57 -2.68 -14.03
C VAL A 109 -17.91 -2.50 -12.54
N PRO A 110 -18.55 -3.47 -11.84
CA PRO A 110 -18.83 -3.31 -10.41
C PRO A 110 -17.58 -3.08 -9.56
N GLN A 111 -16.47 -3.76 -9.87
CA GLN A 111 -15.22 -3.60 -9.14
C GLN A 111 -14.59 -2.22 -9.39
N ALA A 112 -14.65 -1.72 -10.62
CA ALA A 112 -14.21 -0.36 -10.93
C ALA A 112 -15.04 0.71 -10.20
N LEU A 113 -16.37 0.53 -10.09
CA LEU A 113 -17.22 1.47 -9.37
C LEU A 113 -16.87 1.55 -7.87
N GLU A 114 -16.56 0.41 -7.25
CA GLU A 114 -16.06 0.38 -5.87
C GLU A 114 -14.72 1.12 -5.73
N CYS A 115 -13.79 0.91 -6.66
CA CYS A 115 -12.52 1.64 -6.65
C CYS A 115 -12.73 3.15 -6.84
N PHE A 116 -13.62 3.57 -7.75
CA PHE A 116 -13.96 4.99 -7.93
C PHE A 116 -14.58 5.62 -6.68
N ARG A 117 -15.46 4.90 -5.99
CA ARG A 117 -16.09 5.35 -4.74
C ARG A 117 -15.05 5.60 -3.65
N VAL A 118 -14.10 4.69 -3.50
CA VAL A 118 -12.99 4.81 -2.53
C VAL A 118 -12.00 5.90 -2.95
N ALA A 119 -11.62 5.95 -4.23
CA ALA A 119 -10.69 6.96 -4.75
C ALA A 119 -11.20 8.38 -4.52
N ARG A 120 -12.50 8.62 -4.74
CA ARG A 120 -13.12 9.93 -4.50
C ARG A 120 -12.94 10.39 -3.05
N LYS A 121 -13.23 9.52 -2.08
CA LYS A 121 -13.03 9.80 -0.66
C LYS A 121 -11.57 10.18 -0.38
N VAL A 122 -10.62 9.42 -0.91
CA VAL A 122 -9.19 9.68 -0.72
C VAL A 122 -8.77 11.03 -1.29
N LEU A 123 -9.25 11.38 -2.50
CA LEU A 123 -8.92 12.63 -3.18
C LEU A 123 -9.57 13.87 -2.56
N GLU A 124 -10.71 13.72 -1.89
CA GLU A 124 -11.38 14.81 -1.15
C GLU A 124 -10.68 15.11 0.19
N ASP A 125 -10.01 14.11 0.77
CA ASP A 125 -9.28 14.21 2.03
C ASP A 125 -7.80 14.65 1.87
N ALA A 126 -7.28 14.69 0.63
CA ALA A 126 -5.87 14.97 0.31
C ALA A 126 -5.63 16.45 -0.02
#